data_AF-A0A2V1BFJ4-F1
#
_entry.id   AF-A0A2V1BFJ4-F1
#
_cell.length_a   1.000
_cell.length_b   1.000
_cell.length_c   1.000
_cell.angle_alpha   90.00
_cell.angle_beta   90.00
_cell.angle_gamma   90.00
#
_symmetry.space_group_name_H-M   'P 1'
#
loop_
_entity.id
_entity.type
_entity.pdbx_description
1 polymer ?
#
loop_
_entity_poly.entity_id
_entity_poly.type
_entity_poly.pdbx_seq_one_letter_code
_entity_poly.pdbx_strand_id
1 'polypeptide(L)'
;EFPTLCEKTQCIFCLGNKQLPYEQRTFRFSRPSHMMDHVERVHLKHQPVKEKVVCTHPVCTSRGLVLNNVNHFKSHVQVEHGIRLREQRYVD
;
A
#
# COMPACT_ATOMS: atom_id res chain seq x y z
N GLU A 1 8.82 -2.21 -19.55
CA GLU A 1 8.39 -0.95 -18.90
C GLU A 1 7.89 -1.27 -17.50
N PHE A 2 8.09 -0.40 -16.51
CA PHE A 2 7.61 -0.66 -15.15
C PHE A 2 6.14 -0.22 -15.02
N PRO A 3 5.24 -1.06 -14.46
CA PRO A 3 3.83 -0.70 -14.38
C PRO A 3 3.62 0.54 -13.51
N THR A 4 3.01 1.56 -14.10
CA THR A 4 2.62 2.80 -13.41
C THR A 4 1.28 2.64 -12.68
N LEU A 5 0.45 1.70 -13.10
CA LEU A 5 -0.82 1.35 -12.46
C LEU A 5 -0.59 0.21 -11.45
N CYS A 6 -1.15 0.35 -10.25
CA CYS A 6 -1.18 -0.72 -9.26
C CYS A 6 -2.50 -1.49 -9.39
N GLU A 7 -2.44 -2.78 -9.66
CA GLU A 7 -3.64 -3.62 -9.72
C GLU A 7 -4.17 -3.96 -8.31
N LYS A 8 -5.45 -4.35 -8.21
CA LYS A 8 -6.10 -4.74 -6.94
C LYS A 8 -5.46 -5.95 -6.24
N THR A 9 -4.67 -6.72 -6.96
CA THR A 9 -3.93 -7.89 -6.46
C THR A 9 -2.44 -7.63 -6.30
N GLN A 10 -1.98 -6.40 -6.49
CA GLN A 10 -0.59 -6.00 -6.26
C GLN A 10 -0.47 -5.18 -4.98
N CYS A 11 0.68 -5.30 -4.32
CA CYS A 11 0.97 -4.53 -3.12
C CYS A 11 1.51 -3.15 -3.51
N ILE A 12 0.79 -2.08 -3.12
CA ILE A 12 1.19 -0.69 -3.39
C ILE A 12 2.57 -0.35 -2.81
N PHE A 13 2.90 -0.91 -1.64
CA PHE A 13 4.19 -0.72 -0.99
C PHE A 13 5.33 -1.36 -1.78
N CYS A 14 5.18 -2.63 -2.16
CA CYS A 14 6.18 -3.39 -2.92
C CYS A 14 6.41 -2.80 -4.30
N LEU A 15 5.34 -2.43 -5.01
CA LEU A 15 5.43 -1.83 -6.34
C LEU A 15 6.33 -0.58 -6.34
N GLY A 16 6.15 0.26 -5.33
CA GLY A 16 6.92 1.48 -5.12
C GLY A 16 8.36 1.28 -4.62
N ASN A 17 8.67 0.11 -4.03
CA ASN A 17 9.94 -0.09 -3.35
C ASN A 17 11.08 -0.40 -4.33
N LYS A 18 11.89 0.62 -4.63
CA LYS A 18 13.04 0.52 -5.55
C LYS A 18 14.17 -0.40 -5.05
N GLN A 19 14.18 -0.79 -3.77
CA GLN A 19 15.17 -1.72 -3.22
C GLN A 19 14.82 -3.19 -3.51
N LEU A 20 13.59 -3.49 -3.92
CA LEU A 20 13.17 -4.84 -4.27
C LEU A 20 13.47 -5.15 -5.75
N PRO A 21 13.77 -6.41 -6.10
CA PRO A 21 13.89 -6.83 -7.48
C PRO A 21 12.55 -6.70 -8.21
N TYR A 22 12.61 -6.55 -9.54
CA TYR A 22 11.42 -6.31 -10.38
C TYR A 22 10.28 -7.31 -10.10
N GLU A 23 10.60 -8.60 -10.02
CA GLU A 23 9.63 -9.67 -9.80
C GLU A 23 8.86 -9.52 -8.48
N GLN A 24 9.52 -9.09 -7.40
CA GLN A 24 8.87 -8.84 -6.12
C GLN A 24 8.04 -7.56 -6.14
N ARG A 25 8.51 -6.52 -6.86
CA ARG A 25 7.76 -5.27 -7.01
C ARG A 25 6.47 -5.47 -7.79
N THR A 26 6.49 -6.30 -8.82
CA THR A 26 5.34 -6.55 -9.70
C THR A 26 4.55 -7.80 -9.31
N PHE A 27 4.89 -8.45 -8.19
CA PHE A 27 4.22 -9.68 -7.75
C PHE A 27 2.71 -9.47 -7.63
N ARG A 28 1.96 -10.43 -8.18
CA ARG A 28 0.49 -10.46 -8.09
C ARG A 28 0.06 -11.60 -7.19
N PHE A 29 -0.71 -11.25 -6.17
CA PHE A 29 -1.40 -12.24 -5.35
C PHE A 29 -2.54 -12.87 -6.15
N SER A 30 -2.88 -14.12 -5.82
CA SER A 30 -4.03 -14.81 -6.43
C SER A 30 -5.36 -14.16 -6.08
N ARG A 31 -5.45 -13.45 -4.94
CA ARG A 31 -6.67 -12.83 -4.42
C ARG A 31 -6.37 -11.48 -3.76
N PRO A 32 -7.26 -10.48 -3.88
CA PRO A 32 -7.13 -9.21 -3.16
C PRO A 32 -7.03 -9.39 -1.64
N SER A 33 -7.72 -10.38 -1.07
CA SER A 33 -7.64 -10.67 0.37
C SER A 33 -6.23 -11.02 0.84
N HIS A 34 -5.49 -11.84 0.08
CA HIS A 34 -4.11 -12.19 0.41
C HIS A 34 -3.17 -10.99 0.27
N MET A 35 -3.41 -10.13 -0.72
CA MET A 35 -2.67 -8.86 -0.85
C MET A 35 -2.92 -7.97 0.36
N MET A 36 -4.17 -7.82 0.79
CA MET A 36 -4.52 -7.05 1.98
C MET A 36 -3.85 -7.63 3.24
N ASP A 37 -3.89 -8.94 3.43
CA ASP A 37 -3.21 -9.61 4.56
C ASP A 37 -1.70 -9.37 4.54
N HIS A 38 -1.08 -9.37 3.36
CA HIS A 38 0.33 -9.03 3.19
C HIS A 38 0.61 -7.58 3.61
N VAL A 39 -0.20 -6.62 3.14
CA VAL A 39 -0.06 -5.19 3.52
C VAL A 39 -0.14 -5.01 5.03
N GLU A 40 -1.17 -5.59 5.67
CA GLU A 40 -1.35 -5.47 7.12
C GLU A 40 -0.19 -6.11 7.88
N ARG A 41 0.27 -7.32 7.49
CA ARG A 41 1.29 -8.07 8.25
C ARG A 41 2.72 -7.58 8.02
N VAL A 42 3.03 -7.12 6.82
CA VAL A 42 4.41 -6.79 6.42
C VAL A 42 4.68 -5.29 6.53
N HIS A 43 3.71 -4.44 6.19
CA HIS A 43 3.93 -3.00 6.12
C HIS A 43 3.29 -2.23 7.28
N LEU A 44 2.13 -2.66 7.77
CA LEU A 44 1.36 -1.90 8.77
C LEU A 44 1.39 -2.51 10.18
N LYS A 45 1.91 -3.75 10.36
CA LYS A 45 1.78 -4.52 11.62
C LYS A 45 2.28 -3.78 12.86
N HIS A 46 3.35 -3.03 12.74
CA HIS A 46 3.95 -2.28 13.85
C HIS A 46 3.80 -0.77 13.69
N GLN A 47 3.01 -0.32 12.72
CA GLN A 47 2.83 1.10 12.49
C GLN A 47 1.80 1.64 13.49
N PRO A 48 2.19 2.56 14.40
CA PRO A 48 1.25 3.22 15.30
C PRO A 48 0.14 3.88 14.49
N VAL A 49 -1.09 3.81 14.98
CA VAL A 49 -2.27 4.38 14.31
C VAL A 49 -2.10 5.88 14.03
N LYS A 50 -1.25 6.59 14.79
CA LYS A 50 -0.99 8.04 14.62
C LYS A 50 0.29 8.36 13.86
N GLU A 51 1.04 7.36 13.39
CA GLU A 51 2.28 7.60 12.67
C GLU A 51 2.01 7.92 11.19
N LYS A 52 2.81 8.84 10.65
CA LYS A 52 2.74 9.21 9.24
C LYS A 52 3.08 8.02 8.36
N VAL A 53 2.35 7.88 7.26
CA VAL A 53 2.56 6.84 6.26
C VAL A 53 2.89 7.49 4.93
N VAL A 54 3.95 7.03 4.28
CA VAL A 54 4.32 7.49 2.94
C VAL A 54 3.78 6.51 1.91
N CYS A 55 3.08 7.03 0.90
CA CYS A 55 2.69 6.21 -0.25
C CYS A 55 3.90 6.04 -1.18
N THR A 56 4.40 4.81 -1.29
CA THR A 56 5.59 4.52 -2.10
C THR A 56 5.30 4.45 -3.61
N HIS A 57 4.03 4.56 -4.02
CA HIS A 57 3.67 4.58 -5.44
C HIS A 57 4.48 5.66 -6.17
N PRO A 58 5.08 5.37 -7.34
CA PRO A 58 6.01 6.30 -8.01
C PRO A 58 5.44 7.70 -8.23
N VAL A 59 4.16 7.82 -8.58
CA VAL A 59 3.49 9.11 -8.79
C VAL A 59 3.30 9.83 -7.45
N CYS A 60 2.83 9.15 -6.41
CA CYS A 60 2.65 9.75 -5.09
C CYS A 60 3.98 10.19 -4.45
N THR A 61 5.03 9.38 -4.63
CA THR A 61 6.38 9.70 -4.16
C THR A 61 6.92 10.95 -4.86
N SER A 62 6.71 11.10 -6.17
CA SER A 62 7.14 12.29 -6.91
C SER A 62 6.46 13.59 -6.41
N ARG A 63 5.28 13.48 -5.80
CA ARG A 63 4.55 14.60 -5.19
C ARG A 63 4.93 14.84 -3.73
N GLY A 64 5.80 14.01 -3.14
CA GLY A 64 6.19 14.10 -1.72
C GLY A 64 5.01 13.87 -0.77
N LEU A 65 4.00 13.09 -1.16
CA LEU A 65 2.78 12.92 -0.36
C LEU A 65 3.07 12.12 0.92
N VAL A 66 2.90 12.78 2.06
CA VAL A 66 2.97 12.16 3.40
C VAL A 66 1.60 12.23 4.04
N LEU A 67 1.06 11.08 4.46
CA LEU A 67 -0.28 10.97 5.03
C LEU A 67 -0.18 10.86 6.55
N ASN A 68 -1.09 11.53 7.26
CA ASN A 68 -0.99 11.72 8.71
C ASN A 68 -1.12 10.43 9.53
N ASN A 69 -1.83 9.43 9.00
CA ASN A 69 -2.03 8.14 9.66
C ASN A 69 -2.42 7.03 8.67
N VAL A 70 -2.49 5.81 9.17
CA VAL A 70 -2.89 4.60 8.42
C VAL A 70 -4.28 4.75 7.80
N ASN A 71 -5.25 5.38 8.46
CA ASN A 71 -6.59 5.57 7.90
C ASN A 71 -6.59 6.54 6.71
N HIS A 72 -5.86 7.66 6.79
CA HIS A 72 -5.66 8.56 5.65
C HIS A 72 -4.92 7.85 4.51
N PHE A 73 -3.95 6.99 4.84
CA PHE A 73 -3.30 6.13 3.85
C PHE A 73 -4.27 5.19 3.15
N LYS A 74 -5.08 4.44 3.90
CA LYS A 74 -6.08 3.53 3.32
C LYS A 74 -7.10 4.27 2.45
N SER A 75 -7.56 5.44 2.90
CA SER A 75 -8.46 6.31 2.12
C SER A 75 -7.81 6.83 0.83
N HIS A 76 -6.57 7.32 0.91
CA HIS A 76 -5.79 7.73 -0.26
C HIS A 76 -5.63 6.59 -1.27
N VAL A 77 -5.27 5.39 -0.81
CA VAL A 77 -5.12 4.20 -1.67
C VAL A 77 -6.43 3.83 -2.36
N GLN A 78 -7.56 3.98 -1.66
CA GLN A 78 -8.87 3.74 -2.26
C GLN A 78 -9.26 4.78 -3.31
N VAL A 79 -9.07 6.08 -3.03
CA VAL A 79 -9.50 7.16 -3.93
C VAL A 79 -8.58 7.30 -5.14
N GLU A 80 -7.26 7.33 -4.92
CA GLU A 80 -6.28 7.62 -5.97
C GLU A 80 -5.87 6.38 -6.77
N HIS A 81 -5.96 5.18 -6.15
CA HIS A 81 -5.50 3.93 -6.77
C HIS A 81 -6.61 2.90 -6.97
N GLY A 82 -7.84 3.16 -6.47
CA GLY A 82 -8.96 2.22 -6.62
C GLY A 82 -8.79 0.89 -5.86
N ILE A 83 -7.86 0.84 -4.90
CA ILE A 83 -7.53 -0.35 -4.12
C ILE A 83 -8.11 -0.19 -2.72
N ARG A 84 -9.03 -1.08 -2.33
CA ARG A 84 -9.56 -1.10 -0.96
C ARG A 84 -8.69 -2.00 -0.10
N LEU A 85 -8.00 -1.40 0.88
CA LEU A 85 -7.25 -2.13 1.91
C LEU A 85 -8.17 -2.54 3.07
N ARG A 86 -7.71 -3.48 3.91
CA ARG A 86 -8.52 -3.99 5.02
C ARG A 86 -8.81 -2.86 6.02
N GLU A 87 -10.06 -2.72 6.43
CA GLU A 87 -10.45 -1.76 7.46
C GLU A 87 -9.86 -2.19 8.81
N GLN A 88 -9.41 -1.21 9.61
CA GLN A 88 -8.93 -1.50 10.95
C GLN A 88 -10.13 -1.97 11.78
N ARG A 89 -10.07 -3.21 12.27
CA ARG A 89 -11.04 -3.66 13.29
C ARG A 89 -10.68 -2.91 14.57
N TYR A 90 -11.52 -1.96 14.96
CA TYR A 90 -11.49 -1.46 16.33
C TYR A 90 -11.81 -2.66 17.23
N VAL A 91 -10.87 -3.02 18.09
CA VAL A 91 -11.14 -3.91 19.22
C VAL A 91 -11.33 -2.95 20.38
N ASP A 92 -12.59 -2.77 20.79
CA ASP A 92 -12.95 -2.11 22.06
C ASP A 92 -12.33 -2.85 23.26
#